data_AF-A0A353N365-F1
#
_entry.id   AF-A0A353N365-F1
#
_cell.length_a   1.000
_cell.length_b   1.000
_cell.length_c   1.000
_cell.angle_alpha   90.00
_cell.angle_beta   90.00
_cell.angle_gamma   90.00
#
_symmetry.space_group_name_H-M   'P 1'
#
loop_
_entity.id
_entity.type
_entity.pdbx_description
1 polymer ?
#
loop_
_entity_poly.entity_id
_entity_poly.type
_entity_poly.pdbx_seq_one_letter_code
_entity_poly.pdbx_strand_id
1 'polypeptide(L)' 'MSFTKDMTDLQEIVSRLDSGQIPLEESLELFEKGIGLVNSCRKYLEEAQQKITLLTNDNGDHEGREWDPLSGDGSIDGN' A
#
# COMPACT_ATOMS: atom_id res chain seq x y z
N MET A 1 -5.97 -6.46 11.88
CA MET A 1 -4.82 -5.57 11.59
C MET A 1 -5.38 -4.18 11.31
N SER A 2 -4.54 -3.15 11.14
CA SER A 2 -4.99 -1.80 10.75
C SER A 2 -3.98 -1.28 9.75
N PHE A 3 -4.43 -0.56 8.72
CA PHE A 3 -3.57 0.00 7.67
C PHE A 3 -2.33 0.71 8.24
N THR A 4 -2.51 1.54 9.27
CA THR A 4 -1.39 2.27 9.91
C THR A 4 -0.37 1.34 10.56
N LYS A 5 -0.83 0.23 11.15
CA LYS A 5 0.04 -0.77 11.75
C LYS A 5 0.85 -1.50 10.67
N ASP A 6 0.18 -1.94 9.61
CA ASP A 6 0.83 -2.67 8.52
C ASP A 6 1.85 -1.78 7.79
N MET A 7 1.55 -0.49 7.63
CA MET A 7 2.48 0.52 7.10
C MET A 7 3.69 0.75 8.02
N THR A 8 3.47 0.83 9.34
CA THR A 8 4.56 1.01 10.32
C THR A 8 5.49 -0.20 10.31
N ASP A 9 4.92 -1.41 10.31
CA ASP A 9 5.68 -2.66 10.27
C ASP A 9 6.48 -2.77 8.94
N LEU A 10 5.91 -2.28 7.82
CA LEU A 10 6.58 -2.24 6.52
C LEU A 10 7.77 -1.27 6.53
N GLN A 11 7.61 -0.07 7.12
CA GLN A 11 8.70 0.90 7.24
C GLN A 11 9.86 0.35 8.09
N GLU A 12 9.57 -0.37 9.17
CA GLU A 12 10.58 -1.02 10.00
C GLU A 12 11.35 -2.09 9.20
N ILE A 13 10.64 -2.92 8.43
CA ILE A 13 11.26 -3.92 7.56
C ILE A 13 12.19 -3.26 6.54
N VAL A 14 11.73 -2.21 5.84
CA VAL A 14 12.55 -1.48 4.87
C VAL A 14 13.78 -0.87 5.55
N SER A 15 13.63 -0.28 6.73
CA SER A 15 14.76 0.28 7.49
C SER A 15 15.78 -0.78 7.88
N ARG A 16 15.34 -2.00 8.23
CA ARG A 16 16.24 -3.12 8.54
C ARG A 16 16.95 -3.63 7.29
N LEU A 17 16.24 -3.73 6.17
CA LEU A 17 16.81 -4.11 4.87
C LEU A 17 17.88 -3.12 4.40
N ASP A 18 17.66 -1.82 4.59
CA ASP A 18 18.58 -0.75 4.20
C ASP A 18 19.83 -0.67 5.10
N SER A 19 19.72 -1.13 6.36
CA SER A 19 20.83 -1.12 7.33
C SER A 19 22.02 -2.03 6.94
N GLY A 20 21.84 -2.93 5.95
CA GLY A 20 22.92 -3.67 5.28
C GLY A 20 23.69 -4.70 6.12
N GLN A 21 23.36 -4.86 7.41
CA GLN A 21 24.05 -5.75 8.36
C GLN A 21 23.28 -7.04 8.67
N ILE A 22 22.30 -7.39 7.85
CA ILE A 22 21.46 -8.57 8.04
C ILE A 22 21.93 -9.73 7.16
N PRO A 23 21.92 -10.97 7.68
CA PRO A 23 22.23 -12.15 6.89
C PRO A 23 21.18 -12.36 5.78
N LEU A 24 21.58 -13.06 4.72
CA LEU A 24 20.73 -13.29 3.54
C LEU A 24 19.41 -13.99 3.90
N GLU A 25 19.47 -14.98 4.79
CA GLU A 25 18.31 -15.75 5.23
C GLU A 25 17.28 -14.84 5.91
N GLU A 26 17.72 -13.98 6.83
CA GLU A 26 16.86 -13.00 7.50
C GLU A 26 16.35 -11.93 6.52
N SER A 27 17.16 -11.54 5.52
CA SER A 27 16.75 -10.60 4.48
C SER A 27 15.61 -11.16 3.62
N LEU A 28 15.64 -12.46 3.32
CA LEU A 28 14.58 -13.16 2.59
C LEU A 28 13.29 -13.25 3.42
N GLU A 29 13.39 -13.56 4.71
CA GLU A 29 12.23 -13.58 5.62
C GLU A 29 11.59 -12.20 5.75
N LEU A 30 12.41 -11.16 5.91
CA LEU A 30 11.96 -9.77 5.97
C LEU A 30 11.29 -9.34 4.66
N PHE A 31 11.84 -9.73 3.52
CA PHE A 31 11.25 -9.46 2.22
C PHE A 31 9.89 -10.13 2.04
N GLU A 32 9.77 -11.43 2.37
CA GLU A 32 8.51 -12.17 2.30
C GLU A 32 7.43 -11.52 3.20
N LYS A 33 7.82 -11.15 4.42
CA LYS A 33 6.94 -10.43 5.36
C LYS A 33 6.53 -9.07 4.79
N GLY A 34 7.45 -8.33 4.18
CA GLY A 34 7.17 -7.05 3.52
C GLY A 34 6.13 -7.17 2.40
N ILE A 35 6.25 -8.19 1.54
CA ILE A 35 5.26 -8.48 0.49
C ILE A 35 3.88 -8.78 1.08
N GLY A 36 3.83 -9.54 2.19
CA GLY A 36 2.58 -9.82 2.90
C GLY A 36 1.90 -8.56 3.47
N LEU A 37 2.68 -7.63 4.00
CA LEU A 37 2.17 -6.33 4.48
C LEU A 37 1.68 -5.45 3.35
N VAL A 38 2.41 -5.36 2.23
CA VAL A 38 1.99 -4.62 1.04
C VAL A 38 0.64 -5.12 0.52
N ASN A 39 0.48 -6.44 0.41
CA ASN A 39 -0.81 -7.03 0.00
C ASN A 39 -1.93 -6.71 0.98
N SER A 40 -1.65 -6.70 2.28
CA SER A 40 -2.64 -6.33 3.29
C SER A 40 -3.05 -4.86 3.15
N CYS A 41 -2.09 -3.95 2.96
CA CYS A 41 -2.36 -2.54 2.71
C CYS A 41 -3.20 -2.31 1.44
N ARG A 42 -2.87 -3.00 0.33
CA ARG A 42 -3.66 -2.94 -0.91
C ARG A 42 -5.11 -3.36 -0.66
N LYS A 43 -5.30 -4.48 0.02
CA LYS A 43 -6.65 -4.97 0.36
C LYS A 43 -7.44 -3.97 1.22
N TYR A 44 -6.81 -3.37 2.22
CA TYR A 44 -7.45 -2.31 3.03
C TYR A 44 -7.92 -1.12 2.17
N LEU A 45 -7.09 -0.70 1.22
CA LEU A 45 -7.39 0.39 0.31
C LEU A 45 -8.51 0.01 -0.68
N GLU A 46 -8.49 -1.21 -1.23
CA GLU A 46 -9.56 -1.74 -2.09
C GLU A 46 -10.91 -1.79 -1.36
N GLU A 47 -10.92 -2.28 -0.11
CA GLU A 47 -12.14 -2.32 0.71
C GLU A 47 -12.66 -0.90 1.02
N ALA A 48 -11.76 0.04 1.33
CA ALA A 48 -12.11 1.44 1.54
C ALA A 48 -12.69 2.07 0.26
N GLN A 49 -12.08 1.82 -0.90
CA GLN A 49 -12.58 2.30 -2.18
C GLN A 49 -13.96 1.71 -2.48
N GLN A 50 -14.15 0.40 -2.35
CA GLN A 50 -15.46 -0.22 -2.59
C GLN A 50 -16.55 0.42 -1.73
N LYS A 51 -16.23 0.72 -0.47
CA LYS A 51 -17.15 1.41 0.42
C LYS A 51 -17.46 2.83 -0.05
N ILE A 52 -16.44 3.59 -0.48
CA ILE A 52 -16.62 4.94 -1.06
C ILE A 52 -17.45 4.87 -2.34
N THR A 53 -17.16 3.92 -3.24
CA THR A 53 -17.92 3.71 -4.47
C THR A 53 -19.37 3.38 -4.16
N LEU A 54 -19.68 2.48 -3.21
CA LEU A 54 -21.07 2.21 -2.82
C LEU A 54 -21.78 3.46 -2.28
N LEU A 55 -21.09 4.30 -1.51
CA LEU A 55 -21.62 5.54 -0.97
C LEU A 55 -21.78 6.64 -2.03
N THR A 56 -20.91 6.64 -3.04
CA THR A 56 -20.86 7.68 -4.09
C THR A 56 -21.71 7.31 -5.30
N ASN A 57 -21.94 6.02 -5.58
CA ASN A 57 -22.80 5.57 -6.68
C ASN A 57 -24.29 5.86 -6.46
N ASP A 58 -24.67 6.40 -5.29
CA ASP A 58 -25.95 7.09 -5.05
C ASP A 58 -25.99 8.49 -5.72
N ASN A 59 -24.82 9.10 -5.95
CA ASN A 59 -24.57 10.35 -6.68
C ASN A 59 -23.64 10.07 -7.87
N GLY A 60 -24.18 9.48 -8.94
CA GLY A 60 -23.39 8.99 -10.07
C GLY A 60 -22.37 9.98 -10.65
N ASP A 61 -21.14 9.50 -10.81
CA ASP A 61 -20.31 9.61 -12.02
C ASP A 61 -18.94 8.96 -11.70
N HIS A 62 -18.51 7.98 -12.49
CA HIS A 62 -17.13 7.46 -12.40
C HIS A 62 -16.65 7.09 -13.81
N GLU A 63 -16.06 8.05 -14.50
CA GLU A 63 -15.23 7.80 -15.68
C GLU A 63 -14.09 6.82 -15.33
N GLY A 64 -14.00 5.74 -16.10
CA GLY A 64 -13.15 4.58 -15.84
C GLY A 64 -11.65 4.86 -15.95
N ARG A 65 -11.05 5.34 -14.85
CA ARG A 65 -9.62 5.16 -14.61
C ARG A 65 -9.40 3.96 -13.70
N GLU A 66 -8.56 3.04 -14.17
CA GLU A 66 -7.99 1.97 -13.35
C GLU A 66 -7.17 2.64 -12.24
N TRP A 67 -7.73 2.66 -11.02
CA TRP A 67 -7.08 3.27 -9.86
C TRP A 67 -6.04 2.29 -9.32
N ASP A 68 -4.76 2.65 -9.41
CA ASP A 68 -3.70 1.89 -8.76
C ASP A 68 -3.30 2.56 -7.43
N PRO A 69 -3.52 1.90 -6.27
CA PRO A 69 -3.29 2.47 -4.94
C PRO A 69 -1.84 2.82 -4.62
N LEU A 70 -0.88 2.27 -5.38
CA LEU A 70 0.55 2.38 -5.13
C LEU A 70 1.29 3.20 -6.18
N SER A 71 0.59 3.55 -7.27
CA SER A 71 1.00 4.57 -8.21
C SER A 71 0.87 5.91 -7.50
N GLY A 72 1.97 6.37 -6.90
CA GLY A 72 2.03 7.73 -6.36
C GLY A 72 1.59 8.70 -7.44
N ASP A 73 0.45 9.36 -7.24
CA ASP A 73 0.01 10.51 -8.02
C ASP A 73 0.98 11.67 -7.74
N GLY A 74 2.15 11.57 -8.38
CA GLY A 74 3.23 12.54 -8.37
C GLY A 74 3.24 13.37 -9.64
N SER A 75 2.09 13.58 -10.27
CA SER A 75 1.94 14.63 -11.27
C SER A 75 1.82 15.96 -10.54
N ILE A 76 2.99 16.50 -10.16
CA ILE A 76 3.21 17.93 -10.10
C ILE A 76 2.95 18.51 -11.50
N ASP A 77 1.69 18.77 -11.82
CA ASP A 77 1.33 19.60 -12.96
C ASP A 77 1.75 21.03 -12.63
N GLY A 78 2.98 21.36 -13.02
CA GLY A 78 3.48 22.72 -13.05
C GLY A 78 2.67 23.56 -14.03
N ASN A 79 1.97 24.55 -13.48
CA ASN A 79 1.79 25.86 -14.11
C ASN A 79 1.59 26.93 -13.04
#